data_AF-A0A948TN54-F1
#
_entry.id   AF-A0A948TN54-F1
#
_cell.length_a   1.000
_cell.length_b   1.000
_cell.length_c   1.000
_cell.angle_alpha   90.00
_cell.angle_beta   90.00
_cell.angle_gamma   90.00
#
_symmetry.space_group_name_H-M   'P 1'
#
loop_
_entity.id
_entity.type
_entity.pdbx_description
1 polymer ?
#
loop_
_entity_poly.entity_id
_entity_poly.type
_entity_poly.pdbx_seq_one_letter_code
_entity_poly.pdbx_strand_id
1 'polypeptide(L)'
;MNIYKLYSKYFLSLLVSMLAMVAVTSCSDDDEELMQSGYGYVQFKLSKSTSAEAQSASRTVTDRLERLADAKKIQVVLLHDGTTVSQTLLLNSYNDTNAEFGVRSDKLQLVAGVYRVVGYYLYDGVDELLYTGGSGDNSEFTVVSGGLHVQDLSANAASQGMVKFQLEKVLKSRATEEGYLFSSIAEVDVQVKNMFTREVTAFEKLKVTYETGYEESVGVDNPDDKYKEIGKASCDSVVWLPAGTYQVISYSAYSRSGASRSELESQVVVNGESFVVADNMLTEDAVIPIQLSETSENIKDYKALKEIWDKLGGKNWSYFGQEYPEGTNWNFNKELDMWGDQPGVTLDDHGRVTGLALSNFGISGFVPAAIGQLTELQILSLGSHDEKVGGGLFGKQGIAPGMSEDRKQQMRRHYENMFLKHDLRADLSEMLQELINNDPAKKQIQKKARPTLKDTQIGVMTSNLTGVSRAVMRLTKLQQLYIANAPIVCNDAVDNFFTSWEENGADSEYAKAYSQEEAEGKLSWSNMTDLTDIEVYNCKNLEKLPAFLYDLPEIQLLNIACNTGIKGDQLKEDWTALANDPDTGPKIQILYMGYNNLE
;
A
#
# COMPACT_ATOMS: atom_id res chain seq x y z
N MET A 1 -10.09 -34.40 -76.72
CA MET A 1 -10.78 -34.06 -75.44
C MET A 1 -9.93 -34.63 -74.32
N ASN A 2 -9.22 -33.92 -73.46
CA ASN A 2 -9.13 -32.49 -73.18
C ASN A 2 -7.65 -32.15 -72.89
N ILE A 3 -7.20 -31.05 -73.48
CA ILE A 3 -5.90 -30.39 -73.29
C ILE A 3 -6.15 -29.31 -72.20
N TYR A 4 -5.14 -28.90 -71.42
CA TYR A 4 -5.21 -28.12 -70.15
C TYR A 4 -5.51 -28.98 -68.91
N LYS A 5 -4.60 -29.26 -67.97
CA LYS A 5 -3.36 -28.60 -67.57
C LYS A 5 -2.29 -29.63 -67.22
N LEU A 6 -1.58 -30.02 -68.27
CA LEU A 6 -0.29 -30.69 -68.26
C LEU A 6 0.80 -29.67 -67.87
N TYR A 7 0.75 -29.08 -66.66
CA TYR A 7 1.73 -28.06 -66.21
C TYR A 7 1.88 -27.95 -64.67
N SER A 8 1.60 -29.03 -63.92
CA SER A 8 1.56 -28.94 -62.44
C SER A 8 2.31 -30.04 -61.68
N LYS A 9 3.06 -30.93 -62.35
CA LYS A 9 3.76 -32.04 -61.66
C LYS A 9 5.22 -32.27 -62.07
N TYR A 10 5.80 -31.42 -62.92
CA TYR A 10 7.21 -31.52 -63.33
C TYR A 10 8.11 -30.35 -62.87
N PHE A 11 7.58 -29.38 -62.11
CA PHE A 11 8.39 -28.28 -61.54
C PHE A 11 8.75 -28.48 -60.06
N LEU A 12 8.31 -29.60 -59.46
CA LEU A 12 8.50 -29.90 -58.03
C LEU A 12 9.57 -30.99 -57.77
N SER A 13 10.42 -31.29 -58.77
CA SER A 13 11.47 -32.32 -58.66
C SER A 13 12.90 -31.80 -58.92
N LEU A 14 13.10 -30.48 -58.97
CA LEU A 14 14.42 -29.86 -59.22
C LEU A 14 14.88 -28.90 -58.11
N LEU A 15 14.17 -28.87 -56.97
CA LEU A 15 14.52 -28.06 -55.78
C LEU A 15 14.61 -28.94 -54.52
N VAL A 16 15.09 -30.18 -54.69
CA VAL A 16 15.34 -31.17 -53.62
C VAL A 16 16.82 -31.60 -53.59
N SER A 17 17.75 -30.78 -54.10
CA SER A 17 19.19 -31.08 -54.03
C SER A 17 20.03 -29.91 -53.50
N MET A 18 19.72 -29.38 -52.32
CA MET A 18 20.69 -28.62 -51.50
C MET A 18 20.18 -28.46 -50.07
N LEU A 19 19.90 -29.57 -49.39
CA LEU A 19 19.65 -29.58 -47.95
C LEU A 19 19.99 -30.97 -47.41
N ALA A 20 21.27 -31.21 -47.23
CA ALA A 20 21.79 -32.29 -46.40
C ALA A 20 23.19 -31.89 -45.97
N MET A 21 23.34 -31.39 -44.73
CA MET A 21 24.49 -31.64 -43.87
C MET A 21 24.24 -30.96 -42.52
N VAL A 22 23.71 -31.72 -41.54
CA VAL A 22 24.18 -31.69 -40.14
C VAL A 22 23.87 -33.05 -39.51
N ALA A 23 24.90 -33.90 -39.35
CA ALA A 23 24.95 -34.92 -38.32
C ALA A 23 26.43 -35.25 -37.99
N VAL A 24 26.84 -34.75 -36.83
CA VAL A 24 28.04 -34.90 -36.00
C VAL A 24 28.85 -36.21 -36.16
N THR A 25 30.20 -36.10 -36.26
CA THR A 25 31.20 -36.76 -35.37
C THR A 25 32.66 -36.41 -35.70
N SER A 26 33.40 -35.99 -34.65
CA SER A 26 34.83 -36.22 -34.29
C SER A 26 36.02 -35.80 -35.18
N CYS A 27 37.04 -35.26 -34.48
CA CYS A 27 38.46 -35.01 -34.84
C CYS A 27 38.70 -33.75 -35.70
N SER A 28 39.30 -32.69 -35.15
CA SER A 28 40.73 -32.47 -34.85
C SER A 28 41.55 -32.16 -36.10
N ASP A 29 42.10 -30.95 -36.08
CA ASP A 29 43.10 -30.32 -36.95
C ASP A 29 42.72 -29.88 -38.37
N ASP A 30 42.97 -28.59 -38.57
CA ASP A 30 43.37 -27.91 -39.80
C ASP A 30 42.51 -28.14 -41.05
N ASP A 31 41.49 -27.29 -41.21
CA ASP A 31 41.07 -26.88 -42.55
C ASP A 31 41.19 -25.35 -42.64
N GLU A 32 42.19 -24.93 -43.42
CA GLU A 32 42.29 -23.58 -43.97
C GLU A 32 40.92 -23.17 -44.52
N GLU A 33 40.29 -22.18 -43.91
CA GLU A 33 39.26 -21.40 -44.60
C GLU A 33 39.92 -20.82 -45.85
N LEU A 34 39.65 -21.47 -46.98
CA LEU A 34 39.71 -20.88 -48.31
C LEU A 34 38.91 -19.58 -48.25
N MET A 35 39.59 -18.49 -47.91
CA MET A 35 39.18 -17.13 -48.20
C MET A 35 38.76 -17.13 -49.66
N GLN A 36 37.45 -17.07 -49.93
CA GLN A 36 36.94 -16.86 -51.28
C GLN A 36 37.49 -15.50 -51.74
N SER A 37 38.65 -15.53 -52.40
CA SER A 37 39.35 -14.33 -52.84
C SER A 37 38.47 -13.63 -53.87
N GLY A 38 37.75 -12.59 -53.43
CA GLY A 38 36.78 -11.87 -54.25
C GLY A 38 35.44 -11.53 -53.60
N TYR A 39 35.10 -12.02 -52.40
CA TYR A 39 33.84 -11.70 -51.72
C TYR A 39 34.06 -11.00 -50.37
N GLY A 40 33.13 -10.13 -50.00
CA GLY A 40 33.02 -9.50 -48.68
C GLY A 40 31.57 -9.49 -48.19
N TYR A 41 31.31 -8.81 -47.07
CA TYR A 41 29.98 -8.72 -46.46
C TYR A 41 29.53 -7.28 -46.29
N VAL A 42 28.22 -7.06 -46.39
CA VAL A 42 27.56 -5.81 -45.97
C VAL A 42 26.48 -6.12 -44.93
N GLN A 43 26.32 -5.23 -43.96
CA GLN A 43 25.20 -5.23 -43.01
C GLN A 43 24.54 -3.86 -43.05
N PHE A 44 23.21 -3.81 -43.14
CA PHE A 44 22.46 -2.58 -43.14
C PHE A 44 22.04 -2.23 -41.72
N LYS A 45 22.33 -1.00 -41.29
CA LYS A 45 21.88 -0.46 -40.00
C LYS A 45 20.83 0.60 -40.26
N LEU A 46 19.59 0.32 -39.86
CA LEU A 46 18.47 1.23 -40.02
C LEU A 46 18.32 2.09 -38.77
N SER A 47 18.25 3.41 -38.94
CA SER A 47 18.08 4.41 -37.88
C SER A 47 16.89 5.31 -38.20
N LYS A 48 16.33 6.03 -37.22
CA LYS A 48 15.32 7.07 -37.47
C LYS A 48 15.95 8.26 -38.21
N SER A 49 15.27 8.82 -39.20
CA SER A 49 15.71 10.02 -39.91
C SER A 49 15.60 11.27 -39.02
N THR A 50 16.56 12.19 -39.13
CA THR A 50 16.44 13.51 -38.49
C THR A 50 15.47 14.40 -39.28
N SER A 51 14.86 15.41 -38.64
CA SER A 51 13.82 16.27 -39.23
C SER A 51 14.22 17.00 -40.53
N ALA A 52 15.52 17.10 -40.83
CA ALA A 52 16.05 17.66 -42.07
C ALA A 52 16.08 16.65 -43.24
N GLU A 53 16.24 15.35 -42.97
CA GLU A 53 16.35 14.28 -43.98
C GLU A 53 14.98 13.77 -44.46
N ALA A 54 13.92 13.97 -43.66
CA ALA A 54 12.56 13.55 -44.01
C ALA A 54 11.95 14.32 -45.21
N GLN A 55 12.50 15.48 -45.60
CA GLN A 55 11.97 16.29 -46.69
C GLN A 55 12.36 15.83 -48.11
N SER A 56 13.37 14.96 -48.25
CA SER A 56 13.90 14.55 -49.57
C SER A 56 13.26 13.28 -50.17
N ALA A 57 12.42 12.56 -49.42
CA ALA A 57 11.87 11.25 -49.80
C ALA A 57 10.39 11.26 -50.29
N SER A 58 9.82 12.42 -50.64
CA SER A 58 8.39 12.54 -50.94
C SER A 58 8.02 12.14 -52.38
N ARG A 59 7.51 10.90 -52.62
CA ARG A 59 6.67 10.52 -53.80
C ARG A 59 5.66 9.35 -53.62
N THR A 60 5.44 8.73 -52.46
CA THR A 60 4.49 7.58 -52.33
C THR A 60 3.76 7.50 -50.97
N VAL A 61 2.62 6.78 -50.92
CA VAL A 61 1.62 6.72 -49.83
C VAL A 61 2.06 5.96 -48.55
N THR A 62 3.21 5.27 -48.56
CA THR A 62 3.76 4.46 -47.44
C THR A 62 5.15 4.97 -47.02
N ASP A 63 5.23 6.25 -46.65
CA ASP A 63 6.47 7.00 -46.41
C ASP A 63 6.78 7.30 -44.94
N ARG A 64 6.03 6.72 -44.00
CA ARG A 64 6.25 6.89 -42.56
C ARG A 64 5.89 5.63 -41.77
N LEU A 65 6.84 5.14 -40.98
CA LEU A 65 6.61 4.05 -40.02
C LEU A 65 5.99 4.59 -38.72
N GLU A 66 5.12 3.79 -38.11
CA GLU A 66 4.63 4.06 -36.75
C GLU A 66 5.71 3.77 -35.71
N ARG A 67 6.36 2.60 -35.80
CA ARG A 67 7.49 2.20 -34.95
C ARG A 67 8.58 1.53 -35.77
N LEU A 68 9.85 1.73 -35.39
CA LEU A 68 10.95 1.02 -36.05
C LEU A 68 10.95 -0.46 -35.68
N ALA A 69 10.41 -0.79 -34.50
CA ALA A 69 10.23 -2.16 -34.02
C ALA A 69 9.34 -3.05 -34.91
N ASP A 70 8.42 -2.45 -35.67
CA ASP A 70 7.47 -3.21 -36.50
C ASP A 70 8.14 -3.82 -37.74
N ALA A 71 9.25 -3.21 -38.20
CA ALA A 71 10.02 -3.73 -39.32
C ALA A 71 10.84 -4.97 -38.91
N LYS A 72 10.48 -6.15 -39.45
CA LYS A 72 11.16 -7.43 -39.22
C LYS A 72 12.02 -7.88 -40.41
N LYS A 73 11.79 -7.33 -41.60
CA LYS A 73 12.57 -7.63 -42.82
C LYS A 73 12.87 -6.35 -43.59
N ILE A 74 14.00 -6.34 -44.28
CA ILE A 74 14.40 -5.30 -45.22
C ILE A 74 14.71 -5.91 -46.59
N GLN A 75 14.09 -5.40 -47.64
CA GLN A 75 14.48 -5.67 -49.02
C GLN A 75 15.28 -4.49 -49.55
N VAL A 76 16.58 -4.66 -49.78
CA VAL A 76 17.47 -3.61 -50.30
C VAL A 76 17.66 -3.81 -51.80
N VAL A 77 17.50 -2.73 -52.57
CA VAL A 77 17.77 -2.70 -54.00
C VAL A 77 19.13 -2.04 -54.22
N LEU A 78 20.08 -2.79 -54.77
CA LEU A 78 21.46 -2.40 -55.01
C LEU A 78 21.74 -2.29 -56.51
N LEU A 79 22.64 -1.41 -56.89
CA LEU A 79 23.17 -1.24 -58.24
C LEU A 79 24.69 -1.45 -58.22
N HIS A 80 25.19 -2.34 -59.07
CA HIS A 80 26.61 -2.62 -59.24
C HIS A 80 26.91 -2.83 -60.73
N ASP A 81 27.84 -2.05 -61.28
CA ASP A 81 28.24 -2.12 -62.70
C ASP A 81 27.07 -2.13 -63.70
N GLY A 82 26.03 -1.33 -63.43
CA GLY A 82 24.82 -1.24 -64.27
C GLY A 82 23.82 -2.40 -64.09
N THR A 83 24.10 -3.35 -63.20
CA THR A 83 23.22 -4.46 -62.84
C THR A 83 22.51 -4.18 -61.52
N THR A 84 21.18 -4.27 -61.51
CA THR A 84 20.36 -4.11 -60.30
C THR A 84 20.17 -5.46 -59.62
N VAL A 85 20.45 -5.54 -58.32
CA VAL A 85 20.28 -6.72 -57.47
C VAL A 85 19.41 -6.35 -56.27
N SER A 86 18.33 -7.09 -56.03
CA SER A 86 17.50 -6.90 -54.84
C SER A 86 17.70 -8.07 -53.88
N GLN A 87 17.86 -7.80 -52.59
CA GLN A 87 17.94 -8.85 -51.59
C GLN A 87 17.12 -8.57 -50.34
N THR A 88 16.45 -9.60 -49.83
CA THR A 88 15.67 -9.55 -48.59
C THR A 88 16.45 -10.15 -47.43
N LEU A 89 16.54 -9.42 -46.33
CA LEU A 89 17.30 -9.77 -45.11
C LEU A 89 16.39 -9.62 -43.89
N LEU A 90 16.61 -10.42 -42.85
CA LEU A 90 15.95 -10.25 -41.56
C LEU A 90 16.56 -9.06 -40.82
N LEU A 91 15.71 -8.32 -40.10
CA LEU A 91 16.12 -7.26 -39.18
C LEU A 91 16.12 -7.79 -37.76
N ASN A 92 17.19 -7.49 -37.04
CA ASN A 92 17.44 -7.95 -35.69
C ASN A 92 17.54 -6.75 -34.73
N SER A 93 16.87 -6.87 -33.59
CA SER A 93 17.02 -6.05 -32.40
C SER A 93 16.98 -6.94 -31.17
N TYR A 94 17.49 -6.46 -30.03
CA TYR A 94 17.47 -7.23 -28.78
C TYR A 94 16.05 -7.33 -28.19
N ASN A 95 15.27 -6.25 -28.31
CA ASN A 95 13.86 -6.15 -27.95
C ASN A 95 13.24 -4.97 -28.71
N ASP A 96 11.92 -4.79 -28.60
CA ASP A 96 11.20 -3.72 -29.30
C ASP A 96 11.62 -2.32 -28.83
N THR A 97 12.05 -2.16 -27.56
CA THR A 97 12.58 -0.89 -27.02
C THR A 97 13.88 -0.49 -27.69
N ASN A 98 14.82 -1.42 -27.83
CA ASN A 98 16.11 -1.18 -28.47
C ASN A 98 15.96 -0.96 -29.98
N ALA A 99 14.92 -1.52 -30.59
CA ALA A 99 14.64 -1.32 -32.00
C ALA A 99 14.40 0.16 -32.32
N GLU A 100 13.84 0.95 -31.40
CA GLU A 100 13.62 2.40 -31.61
C GLU A 100 14.93 3.21 -31.71
N PHE A 101 16.05 2.68 -31.19
CA PHE A 101 17.39 3.27 -31.33
C PHE A 101 18.15 2.77 -32.57
N GLY A 102 17.56 1.84 -33.32
CA GLY A 102 18.08 1.31 -34.58
C GLY A 102 18.06 -0.22 -34.64
N VAL A 103 17.89 -0.75 -35.85
CA VAL A 103 17.84 -2.19 -36.13
C VAL A 103 18.91 -2.58 -37.16
N ARG A 104 19.39 -3.83 -37.13
CA ARG A 104 20.45 -4.30 -38.04
C ARG A 104 20.00 -5.49 -38.86
N SER A 105 20.35 -5.51 -40.15
CA SER A 105 20.10 -6.67 -40.99
C SER A 105 21.01 -7.85 -40.67
N ASP A 106 20.68 -9.03 -41.17
CA ASP A 106 21.68 -10.10 -41.37
C ASP A 106 22.80 -9.64 -42.31
N LYS A 107 23.95 -10.31 -42.25
CA LYS A 107 25.08 -10.05 -43.16
C LYS A 107 24.74 -10.58 -44.56
N LEU A 108 24.90 -9.74 -45.56
CA LEU A 108 24.76 -10.10 -46.97
C LEU A 108 26.15 -10.24 -47.61
N GLN A 109 26.45 -11.43 -48.15
CA GLN A 109 27.69 -11.67 -48.89
C GLN A 109 27.56 -11.11 -50.31
N LEU A 110 28.55 -10.30 -50.74
CA LEU A 110 28.61 -9.68 -52.07
C LEU A 110 30.02 -9.81 -52.63
N VAL A 111 30.16 -9.72 -53.96
CA VAL A 111 31.46 -9.63 -54.61
C VAL A 111 32.13 -8.31 -54.21
N ALA A 112 33.45 -8.30 -54.05
CA ALA A 112 34.18 -7.09 -53.73
C ALA A 112 34.05 -6.07 -54.87
N GLY A 113 33.59 -4.86 -54.56
CA GLY A 113 33.24 -3.84 -55.55
C GLY A 113 32.43 -2.69 -54.97
N VAL A 114 32.16 -1.69 -55.82
CA VAL A 114 31.36 -0.52 -55.45
C VAL A 114 29.89 -0.80 -55.73
N TYR A 115 29.04 -0.58 -54.74
CA TYR A 115 27.59 -0.75 -54.79
C TYR A 115 26.91 0.57 -54.48
N ARG A 116 25.77 0.82 -55.14
CA ARG A 116 24.88 1.94 -54.80
C ARG A 116 23.51 1.42 -54.37
N VAL A 117 23.04 1.83 -53.20
CA VAL A 117 21.65 1.62 -52.79
C VAL A 117 20.75 2.47 -53.69
N VAL A 118 19.76 1.86 -54.31
CA VAL A 118 18.74 2.53 -55.14
C VAL A 118 17.52 2.88 -54.30
N GLY A 119 17.20 2.02 -53.33
CA GLY A 119 16.11 2.18 -52.40
C GLY A 119 15.95 0.90 -51.58
N TYR A 120 15.03 0.90 -50.63
CA TYR A 120 14.74 -0.25 -49.81
C TYR A 120 13.28 -0.29 -49.38
N TYR A 121 12.81 -1.47 -48.99
CA TYR A 121 11.45 -1.71 -48.52
C TYR A 121 11.50 -2.41 -47.17
N LEU A 122 10.64 -2.02 -46.24
CA LEU A 122 10.55 -2.66 -44.93
C LEU A 122 9.23 -3.41 -44.80
N TYR A 123 9.30 -4.60 -44.20
CA TYR A 123 8.16 -5.48 -44.01
C TYR A 123 8.04 -5.92 -42.56
N ASP A 124 6.82 -6.25 -42.14
CA ASP A 124 6.54 -6.80 -40.83
C ASP A 124 6.85 -8.31 -40.73
N GLY A 125 6.44 -8.95 -39.63
CA GLY A 125 6.63 -10.39 -39.40
C GLY A 125 5.78 -11.30 -40.30
N VAL A 126 4.77 -10.78 -40.99
CA VAL A 126 3.86 -11.51 -41.88
C VAL A 126 4.02 -11.13 -43.35
N ASP A 127 5.10 -10.42 -43.69
CA ASP A 127 5.46 -9.98 -45.05
C ASP A 127 4.57 -8.87 -45.64
N GLU A 128 3.88 -8.09 -44.81
CA GLU A 128 3.19 -6.87 -45.26
C GLU A 128 4.17 -5.69 -45.38
N LEU A 129 4.01 -4.90 -46.46
CA LEU A 129 4.88 -3.75 -46.74
C LEU A 129 4.53 -2.58 -45.79
N LEU A 130 5.48 -2.19 -44.95
CA LEU A 130 5.34 -1.09 -43.99
C LEU A 130 5.90 0.24 -44.51
N TYR A 131 6.99 0.22 -45.28
CA TYR A 131 7.72 1.44 -45.63
C TYR A 131 8.49 1.31 -46.95
N THR A 132 8.57 2.41 -47.69
CA THR A 132 9.45 2.54 -48.85
C THR A 132 10.48 3.65 -48.62
N GLY A 133 11.75 3.27 -48.59
CA GLY A 133 12.88 4.15 -48.36
C GLY A 133 13.69 4.47 -49.62
N GLY A 134 14.12 5.72 -49.74
CA GLY A 134 15.01 6.19 -50.81
C GLY A 134 16.49 5.86 -50.54
N SER A 135 17.34 6.11 -51.55
CA SER A 135 18.79 5.86 -51.45
C SER A 135 19.54 6.79 -50.49
N GLY A 136 18.96 7.96 -50.17
CA GLY A 136 19.59 9.00 -49.33
C GLY A 136 20.87 9.60 -49.94
N ASP A 137 21.52 10.49 -49.19
CA ASP A 137 22.77 11.15 -49.59
C ASP A 137 23.98 10.20 -49.52
N ASN A 138 23.92 9.17 -48.66
CA ASN A 138 25.01 8.22 -48.44
C ASN A 138 24.76 6.88 -49.17
N SER A 139 24.43 6.97 -50.46
CA SER A 139 23.93 5.83 -51.25
C SER A 139 25.01 4.89 -51.76
N GLU A 140 26.29 5.26 -51.77
CA GLU A 140 27.38 4.46 -52.35
C GLU A 140 28.29 3.85 -51.27
N PHE A 141 28.64 2.58 -51.42
CA PHE A 141 29.55 1.87 -50.52
C PHE A 141 30.43 0.87 -51.25
N THR A 142 31.56 0.51 -50.64
CA THR A 142 32.51 -0.46 -51.21
C THR A 142 32.58 -1.71 -50.35
N VAL A 143 32.35 -2.86 -50.96
CA VAL A 143 32.57 -4.16 -50.35
C VAL A 143 34.03 -4.55 -50.57
N VAL A 144 34.77 -4.82 -49.50
CA VAL A 144 36.18 -5.24 -49.55
C VAL A 144 36.27 -6.75 -49.33
N SER A 145 37.14 -7.43 -50.06
CA SER A 145 37.34 -8.88 -49.92
C SER A 145 37.70 -9.24 -48.47
N GLY A 146 36.97 -10.19 -47.88
CA GLY A 146 37.13 -10.60 -46.48
C GLY A 146 36.67 -9.56 -45.43
N GLY A 147 36.20 -8.38 -45.85
CA GLY A 147 35.74 -7.31 -44.97
C GLY A 147 34.24 -7.35 -44.67
N LEU A 148 33.83 -6.63 -43.63
CA LEU A 148 32.43 -6.32 -43.31
C LEU A 148 32.23 -4.81 -43.39
N HIS A 149 31.39 -4.35 -44.31
CA HIS A 149 30.94 -2.97 -44.38
C HIS A 149 29.60 -2.82 -43.65
N VAL A 150 29.42 -1.73 -42.90
CA VAL A 150 28.12 -1.37 -42.31
C VAL A 150 27.58 -0.19 -43.08
N GLN A 151 26.45 -0.41 -43.75
CA GLN A 151 25.76 0.64 -44.50
C GLN A 151 24.64 1.21 -43.64
N ASP A 152 24.75 2.48 -43.27
CA ASP A 152 23.68 3.19 -42.57
C ASP A 152 22.56 3.56 -43.55
N LEU A 153 21.32 3.27 -43.15
CA LEU A 153 20.08 3.66 -43.81
C LEU A 153 19.21 4.41 -42.80
N SER A 154 18.45 5.40 -43.24
CA SER A 154 17.53 6.16 -42.40
C SER A 154 16.08 5.97 -42.86
N ALA A 155 15.20 5.63 -41.93
CA ALA A 155 13.76 5.53 -42.15
C ALA A 155 13.02 6.65 -41.43
N ASN A 156 12.04 7.23 -42.11
CA ASN A 156 11.11 8.17 -41.50
C ASN A 156 10.13 7.38 -40.61
N ALA A 157 10.32 7.48 -39.30
CA ALA A 157 9.43 6.90 -38.30
C ALA A 157 8.84 8.01 -37.43
N ALA A 158 7.65 7.79 -36.88
CA ALA A 158 7.08 8.74 -35.94
C ALA A 158 8.03 8.96 -34.75
N SER A 159 8.28 10.23 -34.43
CA SER A 159 9.00 10.59 -33.21
C SER A 159 8.18 10.12 -32.00
N GLN A 160 8.80 9.37 -31.10
CA GLN A 160 8.16 8.83 -29.90
C GLN A 160 9.08 9.01 -28.70
N GLY A 161 8.49 9.29 -27.54
CA GLY A 161 9.21 9.35 -26.28
C GLY A 161 8.63 8.40 -25.26
N MET A 162 9.34 8.31 -24.14
CA MET A 162 9.00 7.47 -23.00
C MET A 162 8.43 8.35 -21.89
N VAL A 163 7.40 7.87 -21.20
CA VAL A 163 6.77 8.58 -20.08
C VAL A 163 6.70 7.67 -18.88
N LYS A 164 7.12 8.19 -17.73
CA LYS A 164 6.90 7.58 -16.42
C LYS A 164 6.01 8.51 -15.61
N PHE A 165 4.85 8.01 -15.20
CA PHE A 165 3.90 8.80 -14.42
C PHE A 165 4.27 8.83 -12.94
N GLN A 166 4.07 9.99 -12.31
CA GLN A 166 4.15 10.18 -10.86
C GLN A 166 2.76 10.56 -10.34
N LEU A 167 2.45 10.16 -9.12
CA LEU A 167 1.19 10.48 -8.45
C LEU A 167 1.47 11.57 -7.42
N GLU A 168 0.77 12.68 -7.53
CA GLU A 168 0.86 13.79 -6.57
C GLU A 168 -0.48 14.05 -5.89
N LYS A 169 -0.41 14.39 -4.61
CA LYS A 169 -1.59 14.62 -3.76
C LYS A 169 -2.12 16.03 -3.99
N VAL A 170 -3.39 16.14 -4.35
CA VAL A 170 -4.11 17.41 -4.46
C VAL A 170 -5.24 17.44 -3.44
N LEU A 171 -5.11 18.30 -2.44
CA LEU A 171 -6.16 18.52 -1.45
C LEU A 171 -7.33 19.30 -2.07
N LYS A 172 -8.53 18.74 -1.97
CA LYS A 172 -9.79 19.43 -2.30
C LYS A 172 -10.70 19.55 -1.10
N SER A 173 -11.41 20.68 -1.04
CA SER A 173 -12.40 21.01 -0.02
C SER A 173 -13.82 20.52 -0.33
N ARG A 174 -14.02 19.66 -1.34
CA ARG A 174 -15.35 19.15 -1.75
C ARG A 174 -15.57 17.70 -1.31
N ALA A 175 -16.83 17.40 -0.99
CA ALA A 175 -17.31 16.17 -0.39
C ALA A 175 -17.11 14.93 -1.28
N THR A 176 -16.25 14.02 -0.84
CA THR A 176 -16.35 12.59 -1.12
C THR A 176 -16.63 11.90 0.22
N GLU A 177 -17.61 11.02 0.28
CA GLU A 177 -18.11 10.45 1.54
C GLU A 177 -17.19 9.36 2.11
N GLU A 178 -16.55 8.56 1.25
CA GLU A 178 -15.58 7.54 1.67
C GLU A 178 -14.17 7.95 1.24
N GLY A 179 -13.24 7.92 2.20
CA GLY A 179 -11.82 8.14 1.96
C GLY A 179 -11.08 6.83 1.79
N TYR A 180 -9.82 6.92 1.36
CA TYR A 180 -8.92 5.78 1.26
C TYR A 180 -7.48 6.21 1.60
N LEU A 181 -6.60 5.25 1.83
CA LEU A 181 -5.18 5.49 2.07
C LEU A 181 -4.44 5.71 0.75
N PHE A 182 -3.69 6.81 0.59
CA PHE A 182 -2.86 7.02 -0.61
C PHE A 182 -1.87 5.86 -0.86
N SER A 183 -1.36 5.26 0.22
CA SER A 183 -0.47 4.09 0.15
C SER A 183 -1.15 2.80 -0.31
N SER A 184 -2.48 2.74 -0.37
CA SER A 184 -3.22 1.57 -0.86
C SER A 184 -3.40 1.55 -2.38
N ILE A 185 -3.03 2.63 -3.08
CA ILE A 185 -3.03 2.68 -4.55
C ILE A 185 -1.98 1.71 -5.07
N ALA A 186 -2.44 0.63 -5.70
CA ALA A 186 -1.59 -0.40 -6.30
C ALA A 186 -1.56 -0.32 -7.83
N GLU A 187 -2.65 0.16 -8.44
CA GLU A 187 -2.76 0.32 -9.89
C GLU A 187 -3.49 1.61 -10.25
N VAL A 188 -3.16 2.18 -11.40
CA VAL A 188 -3.87 3.33 -11.98
C VAL A 188 -4.18 3.09 -13.46
N ASP A 189 -5.37 3.50 -13.88
CA ASP A 189 -5.73 3.68 -15.28
C ASP A 189 -5.68 5.19 -15.58
N VAL A 190 -5.02 5.61 -16.66
CA VAL A 190 -4.83 7.03 -16.97
C VAL A 190 -5.14 7.31 -18.44
N GLN A 191 -5.84 8.41 -18.71
CA GLN A 191 -6.06 8.91 -20.06
C GLN A 191 -5.32 10.24 -20.23
N VAL A 192 -4.54 10.32 -21.30
CA VAL A 192 -3.80 11.51 -21.68
C VAL A 192 -4.30 12.03 -23.02
N LYS A 193 -4.31 13.35 -23.16
CA LYS A 193 -4.73 14.03 -24.39
C LYS A 193 -3.58 14.81 -24.97
N ASN A 194 -3.29 14.58 -26.25
CA ASN A 194 -2.36 15.42 -26.99
C ASN A 194 -2.99 16.81 -27.20
N MET A 195 -2.27 17.86 -26.82
CA MET A 195 -2.81 19.23 -26.81
C MET A 195 -2.92 19.85 -28.20
N PHE A 196 -2.19 19.32 -29.18
CA PHE A 196 -2.24 19.76 -30.57
C PHE A 196 -3.24 18.93 -31.39
N THR A 197 -3.07 17.61 -31.46
CA THR A 197 -3.92 16.73 -32.29
C THR A 197 -5.29 16.45 -31.65
N ARG A 198 -5.42 16.67 -30.33
CA ARG A 198 -6.60 16.34 -29.52
C ARG A 198 -6.89 14.84 -29.36
N GLU A 199 -6.01 13.99 -29.86
CA GLU A 199 -6.07 12.54 -29.70
C GLU A 199 -5.92 12.14 -28.23
N VAL A 200 -6.65 11.10 -27.82
CA VAL A 200 -6.64 10.58 -26.45
C VAL A 200 -6.04 9.19 -26.47
N THR A 201 -5.10 8.94 -25.56
CA THR A 201 -4.47 7.63 -25.35
C THR A 201 -4.77 7.18 -23.92
N ALA A 202 -5.20 5.92 -23.77
CA ALA A 202 -5.48 5.30 -22.49
C ALA A 202 -4.40 4.28 -22.14
N PHE A 203 -3.98 4.30 -20.88
CA PHE A 203 -3.09 3.30 -20.29
C PHE A 203 -3.81 2.67 -19.12
N GLU A 204 -3.89 1.34 -19.12
CA GLU A 204 -4.59 0.58 -18.09
C GLU A 204 -3.61 -0.28 -17.28
N LYS A 205 -3.93 -0.48 -16.00
CA LYS A 205 -3.24 -1.35 -15.06
C LYS A 205 -1.77 -0.98 -14.90
N LEU A 206 -1.48 0.32 -14.90
CA LEU A 206 -0.16 0.81 -14.56
C LEU A 206 0.09 0.53 -13.08
N LYS A 207 1.08 -0.32 -12.81
CA LYS A 207 1.46 -0.65 -11.43
C LYS A 207 2.08 0.56 -10.76
N VAL A 208 1.64 0.81 -9.53
CA VAL A 208 2.09 1.91 -8.70
C VAL A 208 2.96 1.37 -7.57
N THR A 209 4.11 1.98 -7.38
CA THR A 209 4.98 1.78 -6.21
C THR A 209 4.88 2.99 -5.31
N TYR A 210 4.53 2.75 -4.05
CA TYR A 210 4.49 3.74 -2.98
C TYR A 210 5.78 3.67 -2.15
N GLU A 211 6.36 4.83 -1.87
CA GLU A 211 7.53 4.99 -1.03
C GLU A 211 7.34 6.17 -0.07
N THR A 212 7.88 6.02 1.13
CA THR A 212 7.97 7.11 2.10
C THR A 212 9.25 7.91 1.85
N GLY A 213 9.13 9.23 1.77
CA GLY A 213 10.23 10.19 1.69
C GLY A 213 10.24 11.18 2.85
N TYR A 214 11.22 12.06 2.85
CA TYR A 214 11.40 13.10 3.88
C TYR A 214 11.73 14.44 3.23
N GLU A 215 11.18 15.51 3.79
CA GLU A 215 11.49 16.90 3.42
C GLU A 215 11.94 17.69 4.65
N GLU A 216 12.90 18.59 4.49
CA GLU A 216 13.33 19.46 5.60
C GLU A 216 12.16 20.35 6.05
N SER A 217 11.74 20.15 7.29
CA SER A 217 10.68 20.90 7.95
C SER A 217 10.77 20.63 9.45
N VAL A 218 10.98 21.68 10.23
CA VAL A 218 11.02 21.57 11.69
C VAL A 218 9.60 21.34 12.20
N GLY A 219 9.41 20.23 12.91
CA GLY A 219 8.15 19.86 13.54
C GLY A 219 7.72 20.89 14.57
N VAL A 220 6.47 21.34 14.48
CA VAL A 220 5.90 22.33 15.42
C VAL A 220 5.84 21.78 16.85
N ASP A 221 5.60 20.48 16.97
CA ASP A 221 5.42 19.80 18.26
C ASP A 221 6.72 19.20 18.83
N ASN A 222 7.73 18.95 17.98
CA ASN A 222 9.04 18.46 18.37
C ASN A 222 10.16 19.19 17.60
N PRO A 223 10.87 20.15 18.23
CA PRO A 223 11.94 20.91 17.58
C PRO A 223 13.14 20.07 17.10
N ASP A 224 13.34 18.87 17.67
CA ASP A 224 14.39 17.95 17.25
C ASP A 224 14.01 17.18 15.99
N ASP A 225 12.72 17.14 15.64
CA ASP A 225 12.25 16.59 14.39
C ASP A 225 12.42 17.62 13.27
N LYS A 226 13.43 17.42 12.43
CA LYS A 226 13.79 18.33 11.32
C LYS A 226 13.22 17.89 9.98
N TYR A 227 12.52 16.76 9.93
CA TYR A 227 12.12 16.13 8.68
C TYR A 227 10.64 15.79 8.70
N LYS A 228 9.88 16.42 7.82
CA LYS A 228 8.50 16.03 7.56
C LYS A 228 8.48 14.79 6.67
N GLU A 229 7.79 13.76 7.13
CA GLU A 229 7.56 12.55 6.35
C GLU A 229 6.48 12.79 5.28
N ILE A 230 6.74 12.33 4.05
CA ILE A 230 5.86 12.51 2.89
C ILE A 230 5.67 11.20 2.13
N GLY A 231 4.50 11.00 1.53
CA GLY A 231 4.20 9.83 0.72
C GLY A 231 4.37 10.13 -0.77
N LYS A 232 5.26 9.41 -1.45
CA LYS A 232 5.46 9.51 -2.90
C LYS A 232 4.98 8.22 -3.57
N ALA A 233 4.32 8.35 -4.71
CA ALA A 233 3.94 7.19 -5.51
C ALA A 233 4.29 7.43 -6.99
N SER A 234 4.78 6.39 -7.66
CA SER A 234 5.11 6.46 -9.09
C SER A 234 4.74 5.18 -9.80
N CYS A 235 4.46 5.28 -11.10
CA CYS A 235 4.23 4.11 -11.93
C CYS A 235 5.57 3.43 -12.26
N ASP A 236 5.67 2.11 -12.06
CA ASP A 236 6.87 1.35 -12.40
C ASP A 236 7.09 1.26 -13.91
N SER A 237 5.98 1.26 -14.65
CA SER A 237 5.97 1.03 -16.09
C SER A 237 6.26 2.32 -16.84
N VAL A 238 7.20 2.24 -17.78
CA VAL A 238 7.43 3.27 -18.78
C VAL A 238 6.51 2.99 -19.97
N VAL A 239 5.73 3.99 -20.36
CA VAL A 239 4.83 3.91 -21.52
C VAL A 239 5.35 4.77 -22.67
N TRP A 240 4.91 4.46 -23.89
CA TRP A 240 5.33 5.18 -25.09
C TRP A 240 4.21 6.09 -25.58
N LEU A 241 4.60 7.32 -25.95
CA LEU A 241 3.71 8.29 -26.59
C LEU A 241 4.43 8.93 -27.78
N PRO A 242 3.70 9.34 -28.83
CA PRO A 242 4.24 10.22 -29.86
C PRO A 242 4.84 11.49 -29.24
N ALA A 243 5.87 12.05 -29.86
CA ALA A 243 6.45 13.30 -29.42
C ALA A 243 5.42 14.43 -29.52
N GLY A 244 5.26 15.21 -28.46
CA GLY A 244 4.24 16.24 -28.36
C GLY A 244 3.99 16.69 -26.93
N THR A 245 3.06 17.63 -26.76
CA THR A 245 2.63 18.11 -25.44
C THR A 245 1.31 17.45 -25.05
N TYR A 246 1.24 16.92 -23.84
CA TYR A 246 0.12 16.14 -23.33
C TYR A 246 -0.39 16.70 -22.00
N GLN A 247 -1.64 16.38 -21.68
CA GLN A 247 -2.24 16.59 -20.37
C GLN A 247 -2.96 15.31 -19.94
N VAL A 248 -2.87 14.97 -18.65
CA VAL A 248 -3.78 13.97 -18.05
C VAL A 248 -5.18 14.58 -18.00
N ILE A 249 -6.18 13.85 -18.53
CA ILE A 249 -7.58 14.29 -18.58
C ILE A 249 -8.51 13.46 -17.70
N SER A 250 -8.11 12.25 -17.34
CA SER A 250 -8.80 11.43 -16.34
C SER A 250 -7.87 10.34 -15.82
N TYR A 251 -8.20 9.83 -14.64
CA TYR A 251 -7.61 8.61 -14.09
C TYR A 251 -8.61 7.87 -13.22
N SER A 252 -8.31 6.59 -12.99
CA SER A 252 -8.99 5.75 -12.00
C SER A 252 -7.93 5.02 -11.17
N ALA A 253 -8.00 5.15 -9.85
CA ALA A 253 -7.06 4.54 -8.91
C ALA A 253 -7.66 3.28 -8.29
N TYR A 254 -6.84 2.26 -8.08
CA TYR A 254 -7.28 0.95 -7.61
C TYR A 254 -6.37 0.39 -6.51
N SER A 255 -6.99 -0.28 -5.53
CA SER A 255 -6.28 -1.13 -4.57
C SER A 255 -6.27 -2.59 -5.02
N ARG A 256 -5.33 -3.35 -4.46
CA ARG A 256 -5.19 -4.79 -4.68
C ARG A 256 -5.20 -5.53 -3.36
N SER A 257 -6.09 -6.52 -3.24
CA SER A 257 -6.06 -7.51 -2.16
C SER A 257 -6.04 -8.91 -2.78
N GLY A 258 -4.85 -9.52 -2.81
CA GLY A 258 -4.61 -10.75 -3.57
C GLY A 258 -4.93 -10.57 -5.06
N ALA A 259 -5.88 -11.35 -5.58
CA ALA A 259 -6.33 -11.26 -6.97
C ALA A 259 -7.40 -10.18 -7.20
N SER A 260 -8.05 -9.69 -6.13
CA SER A 260 -9.13 -8.70 -6.22
C SER A 260 -8.59 -7.31 -6.52
N ARG A 261 -9.25 -6.60 -7.42
CA ARG A 261 -8.98 -5.21 -7.80
C ARG A 261 -10.22 -4.37 -7.44
N SER A 262 -10.06 -3.40 -6.56
CA SER A 262 -11.16 -2.54 -6.09
C SER A 262 -10.89 -1.10 -6.48
N GLU A 263 -11.91 -0.41 -7.00
CA GLU A 263 -11.80 1.01 -7.36
C GLU A 263 -11.80 1.87 -6.09
N LEU A 264 -10.82 2.77 -6.00
CA LEU A 264 -10.68 3.74 -4.91
C LEU A 264 -11.32 5.07 -5.31
N GLU A 265 -10.96 5.57 -6.50
CA GLU A 265 -11.61 6.74 -7.09
C GLU A 265 -11.49 6.74 -8.61
N SER A 266 -12.37 7.52 -9.26
CA SER A 266 -12.31 7.84 -10.68
C SER A 266 -12.56 9.34 -10.88
N GLN A 267 -11.60 10.03 -11.47
CA GLN A 267 -11.64 11.49 -11.61
C GLN A 267 -11.46 11.93 -13.05
N VAL A 268 -12.24 12.94 -13.44
CA VAL A 268 -11.94 13.76 -14.62
C VAL A 268 -11.06 14.91 -14.18
N VAL A 269 -9.88 15.02 -14.78
CA VAL A 269 -8.89 16.04 -14.46
C VAL A 269 -9.17 17.29 -15.29
N VAL A 270 -9.64 18.33 -14.61
CA VAL A 270 -9.85 19.65 -15.19
C VAL A 270 -8.59 20.48 -14.97
N ASN A 271 -7.91 20.85 -16.05
CA ASN A 271 -6.62 21.57 -16.06
C ASN A 271 -5.43 20.76 -15.48
N GLY A 272 -5.23 19.53 -15.96
CA GLY A 272 -4.01 18.77 -15.65
C GLY A 272 -2.75 19.51 -16.09
N GLU A 273 -1.65 19.30 -15.37
CA GLU A 273 -0.36 19.87 -15.76
C GLU A 273 0.07 19.34 -17.13
N SER A 274 0.64 20.23 -17.94
CA SER A 274 1.12 19.86 -19.28
C SER A 274 2.53 19.30 -19.16
N PHE A 275 2.78 18.14 -19.78
CA PHE A 275 4.11 17.57 -19.89
C PHE A 275 4.51 17.40 -21.36
N VAL A 276 5.82 17.40 -21.64
CA VAL A 276 6.36 17.33 -23.00
C VAL A 276 7.06 15.99 -23.21
N VAL A 277 6.62 15.28 -24.24
CA VAL A 277 7.24 14.05 -24.72
C VAL A 277 8.16 14.41 -25.87
N ALA A 278 9.45 14.16 -25.70
CA ALA A 278 10.46 14.40 -26.73
C ALA A 278 10.97 13.08 -27.31
N ASP A 279 11.46 13.14 -28.55
CA ASP A 279 11.89 11.94 -29.29
C ASP A 279 13.04 11.21 -28.57
N ASN A 280 12.84 9.91 -28.33
CA ASN A 280 13.74 8.98 -27.66
C ASN A 280 14.24 9.45 -26.26
N MET A 281 13.50 10.35 -25.60
CA MET A 281 13.79 10.79 -24.23
C MET A 281 12.76 10.26 -23.24
N LEU A 282 13.19 10.09 -21.98
CA LEU A 282 12.31 9.78 -20.85
C LEU A 282 11.81 11.08 -20.21
N THR A 283 10.49 11.20 -20.12
CA THR A 283 9.77 12.27 -19.42
C THR A 283 9.32 11.73 -18.06
N GLU A 284 9.83 12.30 -16.97
CA GLU A 284 9.54 11.87 -15.59
C GLU A 284 8.60 12.83 -14.83
N ASP A 285 8.26 13.98 -15.40
CA ASP A 285 7.42 15.04 -14.82
C ASP A 285 5.92 14.90 -15.18
N ALA A 286 5.49 13.72 -15.66
CA ALA A 286 4.09 13.48 -15.98
C ALA A 286 3.29 13.16 -14.70
N VAL A 287 2.59 14.16 -14.17
CA VAL A 287 1.87 14.07 -12.90
C VAL A 287 0.40 13.63 -13.05
N ILE A 288 -0.02 12.68 -12.23
CA ILE A 288 -1.41 12.27 -12.00
C ILE A 288 -1.87 12.90 -10.67
N PRO A 289 -2.83 13.84 -10.68
CA PRO A 289 -3.25 14.57 -9.48
C PRO A 289 -4.30 13.79 -8.67
N ILE A 290 -3.82 12.92 -7.78
CA ILE A 290 -4.64 12.12 -6.88
C ILE A 290 -5.41 13.02 -5.92
N GLN A 291 -6.73 12.87 -5.85
CA GLN A 291 -7.57 13.76 -5.06
C GLN A 291 -7.71 13.23 -3.63
N LEU A 292 -7.23 14.00 -2.66
CA LEU A 292 -7.47 13.73 -1.25
C LEU A 292 -8.50 14.73 -0.72
N SER A 293 -9.64 14.23 -0.25
CA SER A 293 -10.69 15.06 0.33
C SER A 293 -10.44 15.29 1.81
N GLU A 294 -10.32 16.55 2.23
CA GLU A 294 -10.24 16.89 3.66
C GLU A 294 -11.51 16.57 4.45
N THR A 295 -12.63 16.35 3.75
CA THR A 295 -13.92 16.02 4.35
C THR A 295 -14.19 14.52 4.44
N SER A 296 -13.27 13.69 3.94
CA SER A 296 -13.37 12.24 4.06
C SER A 296 -13.30 11.79 5.51
N GLU A 297 -14.03 10.73 5.85
CA GLU A 297 -14.17 10.30 7.24
C GLU A 297 -12.85 9.82 7.88
N ASN A 298 -11.94 9.21 7.11
CA ASN A 298 -10.61 8.84 7.62
C ASN A 298 -9.77 10.09 7.99
N ILE A 299 -9.82 11.15 7.17
CA ILE A 299 -9.12 12.40 7.49
C ILE A 299 -9.74 13.09 8.71
N LYS A 300 -11.07 13.01 8.89
CA LYS A 300 -11.72 13.47 10.13
C LYS A 300 -11.26 12.66 11.34
N ASP A 301 -11.19 11.34 11.22
CA ASP A 301 -10.65 10.46 12.28
C ASP A 301 -9.23 10.88 12.65
N TYR A 302 -8.37 11.20 11.68
CA TYR A 302 -6.99 11.60 11.93
C TYR A 302 -6.88 12.96 12.62
N LYS A 303 -7.73 13.92 12.24
CA LYS A 303 -7.85 15.21 12.94
C LYS A 303 -8.32 15.00 14.39
N ALA A 304 -9.25 14.07 14.62
CA ALA A 304 -9.69 13.68 15.96
C ALA A 304 -8.56 13.01 16.77
N LEU A 305 -7.73 12.15 16.16
CA LEU A 305 -6.55 11.58 16.82
C LEU A 305 -5.58 12.68 17.29
N LYS A 306 -5.31 13.70 16.46
CA LYS A 306 -4.46 14.83 16.87
C LYS A 306 -5.04 15.57 18.08
N GLU A 307 -6.34 15.84 18.07
CA GLU A 307 -7.01 16.52 19.19
C GLU A 307 -6.97 15.68 20.47
N ILE A 308 -7.22 14.38 20.38
CA ILE A 308 -7.08 13.45 21.51
C ILE A 308 -5.66 13.48 22.07
N TRP A 309 -4.65 13.41 21.20
CA TRP A 309 -3.24 13.48 21.59
C TRP A 309 -2.93 14.81 22.30
N ASP A 310 -3.36 15.95 21.77
CA ASP A 310 -3.14 17.26 22.38
C ASP A 310 -3.81 17.37 23.76
N LYS A 311 -5.05 16.87 23.89
CA LYS A 311 -5.85 16.94 25.14
C LYS A 311 -5.37 15.97 26.21
N LEU A 312 -4.70 14.90 25.82
CA LEU A 312 -4.16 13.88 26.73
C LEU A 312 -2.65 14.06 27.00
N GLY A 313 -2.11 15.25 26.74
CA GLY A 313 -0.72 15.59 27.08
C GLY A 313 0.31 14.89 26.19
N GLY A 314 -0.07 14.60 24.95
CA GLY A 314 0.66 13.79 23.98
C GLY A 314 2.12 14.13 23.78
N LYS A 315 2.50 15.41 23.87
CA LYS A 315 3.90 15.88 23.78
C LYS A 315 4.83 15.21 24.79
N ASN A 316 4.28 14.75 25.92
CA ASN A 316 5.02 14.13 27.02
C ASN A 316 4.84 12.61 27.08
N TRP A 317 4.12 12.01 26.13
CA TRP A 317 3.97 10.57 26.09
C TRP A 317 5.32 9.90 25.82
N SER A 318 5.50 8.74 26.45
CA SER A 318 6.69 7.92 26.32
C SER A 318 6.28 6.48 26.56
N TYR A 319 6.14 5.71 25.48
CA TYR A 319 5.70 4.32 25.56
C TYR A 319 6.65 3.46 26.42
N PHE A 320 6.09 2.62 27.29
CA PHE A 320 6.81 1.60 28.06
C PHE A 320 6.11 0.23 27.97
N GLY A 321 6.54 -0.67 27.09
CA GLY A 321 5.86 -1.95 26.91
C GLY A 321 6.59 -2.87 25.95
N GLN A 322 5.92 -3.94 25.53
CA GLN A 322 6.53 -4.98 24.68
C GLN A 322 6.34 -4.76 23.18
N GLU A 323 5.35 -3.96 22.76
CA GLU A 323 4.99 -3.83 21.34
C GLU A 323 5.89 -2.84 20.58
N TYR A 324 6.32 -1.76 21.24
CA TYR A 324 7.13 -0.70 20.64
C TYR A 324 8.41 -0.41 21.45
N PRO A 325 9.46 0.15 20.83
CA PRO A 325 10.63 0.64 21.57
C PRO A 325 10.24 1.61 22.68
N GLU A 326 10.95 1.53 23.80
CA GLU A 326 10.76 2.46 24.92
C GLU A 326 10.99 3.92 24.47
N GLY A 327 10.13 4.83 24.91
CA GLY A 327 10.16 6.23 24.50
C GLY A 327 9.40 6.56 23.21
N THR A 328 8.77 5.56 22.58
CA THR A 328 7.93 5.78 21.39
C THR A 328 6.76 6.72 21.69
N ASN A 329 6.46 7.61 20.75
CA ASN A 329 5.33 8.53 20.78
C ASN A 329 4.74 8.67 19.37
N TRP A 330 3.57 9.29 19.25
CA TRP A 330 2.97 9.65 17.98
C TRP A 330 3.73 10.77 17.30
N ASN A 331 3.72 10.76 15.97
CA ASN A 331 4.30 11.80 15.15
C ASN A 331 3.24 12.41 14.24
N PHE A 332 3.12 13.73 14.24
CA PHE A 332 2.23 14.47 13.33
C PHE A 332 3.00 15.40 12.38
N ASN A 333 4.34 15.40 12.42
CA ASN A 333 5.19 16.04 11.43
C ASN A 333 5.29 15.18 10.17
N LYS A 334 4.13 14.92 9.57
CA LYS A 334 3.96 14.13 8.35
C LYS A 334 2.71 14.59 7.62
N GLU A 335 2.54 14.13 6.39
CA GLU A 335 1.34 14.45 5.62
C GLU A 335 0.06 13.95 6.31
N LEU A 336 -1.02 14.72 6.15
CA LEU A 336 -2.28 14.52 6.88
C LEU A 336 -2.87 13.13 6.67
N ASP A 337 -2.76 12.57 5.47
CA ASP A 337 -3.25 11.24 5.13
C ASP A 337 -2.42 10.10 5.76
N MET A 338 -1.25 10.42 6.32
CA MET A 338 -0.40 9.49 7.06
C MET A 338 -0.64 9.55 8.57
N TRP A 339 -1.45 10.51 9.06
CA TRP A 339 -1.68 10.72 10.50
C TRP A 339 -2.34 9.54 11.21
N GLY A 340 -3.02 8.65 10.49
CA GLY A 340 -3.58 7.41 11.03
C GLY A 340 -2.53 6.34 11.37
N ASP A 341 -1.35 6.39 10.77
CA ASP A 341 -0.27 5.45 11.07
C ASP A 341 0.43 5.87 12.36
N GLN A 342 -0.05 5.37 13.50
CA GLN A 342 0.51 5.68 14.80
C GLN A 342 0.70 4.42 15.64
N PRO A 343 1.73 4.37 16.50
CA PRO A 343 1.85 3.33 17.52
C PRO A 343 0.57 3.22 18.38
N GLY A 344 -0.03 2.03 18.45
CA GLY A 344 -1.27 1.79 19.17
C GLY A 344 -2.56 2.08 18.38
N VAL A 345 -2.47 2.56 17.14
CA VAL A 345 -3.62 2.77 16.25
C VAL A 345 -3.72 1.64 15.23
N THR A 346 -4.93 1.14 15.02
CA THR A 346 -5.23 0.17 13.95
C THR A 346 -6.24 0.78 12.99
N LEU A 347 -5.99 0.62 11.68
CA LEU A 347 -6.84 1.13 10.61
C LEU A 347 -7.52 -0.02 9.86
N ASP A 348 -8.69 0.24 9.27
CA ASP A 348 -9.28 -0.62 8.25
C ASP A 348 -8.71 -0.35 6.85
N ASP A 349 -9.23 -1.06 5.85
CA ASP A 349 -8.82 -0.94 4.45
C ASP A 349 -9.13 0.44 3.83
N HIS A 350 -10.02 1.23 4.44
CA HIS A 350 -10.37 2.60 4.03
C HIS A 350 -9.58 3.66 4.82
N GLY A 351 -8.73 3.26 5.76
CA GLY A 351 -7.99 4.15 6.65
C GLY A 351 -8.81 4.69 7.82
N ARG A 352 -10.00 4.14 8.12
CA ARG A 352 -10.77 4.49 9.32
C ARG A 352 -10.16 3.85 10.55
N VAL A 353 -10.26 4.51 11.70
CA VAL A 353 -9.66 4.00 12.93
C VAL A 353 -10.55 2.92 13.54
N THR A 354 -10.03 1.69 13.64
CA THR A 354 -10.74 0.53 14.23
C THR A 354 -10.20 0.10 15.59
N GLY A 355 -8.97 0.50 15.95
CA GLY A 355 -8.39 0.23 17.27
C GLY A 355 -7.58 1.42 17.77
N LEU A 356 -7.73 1.73 19.06
CA LEU A 356 -7.00 2.79 19.75
C LEU A 356 -6.54 2.27 21.11
N ALA A 357 -5.26 1.92 21.21
CA ALA A 357 -4.62 1.45 22.43
C ALA A 357 -3.60 2.46 22.95
N LEU A 358 -4.01 3.20 23.98
CA LEU A 358 -3.22 4.22 24.66
C LEU A 358 -2.57 3.73 25.97
N SER A 359 -2.79 2.46 26.33
CA SER A 359 -2.05 1.80 27.42
C SER A 359 -0.55 1.93 27.18
N ASN A 360 0.21 2.13 28.26
CA ASN A 360 1.66 2.27 28.31
C ASN A 360 2.23 3.61 27.78
N PHE A 361 1.43 4.56 27.30
CA PHE A 361 1.95 5.87 26.86
C PHE A 361 2.11 6.90 27.98
N GLY A 362 1.47 6.67 29.14
CA GLY A 362 1.45 7.64 30.23
C GLY A 362 0.51 8.82 29.97
N ILE A 363 -0.66 8.55 29.39
CA ILE A 363 -1.64 9.59 29.04
C ILE A 363 -2.02 10.46 30.24
N SER A 364 -2.30 11.75 30.01
CA SER A 364 -2.64 12.70 31.08
C SER A 364 -3.65 13.73 30.61
N GLY A 365 -4.84 13.75 31.22
CA GLY A 365 -5.91 14.71 30.90
C GLY A 365 -7.27 14.05 30.77
N PHE A 366 -8.18 14.73 30.09
CA PHE A 366 -9.55 14.29 29.82
C PHE A 366 -9.69 13.86 28.35
N VAL A 367 -10.31 12.72 28.07
CA VAL A 367 -10.55 12.28 26.68
C VAL A 367 -11.64 13.18 26.08
N PRO A 368 -11.35 13.96 25.01
CA PRO A 368 -12.27 14.97 24.47
C PRO A 368 -13.44 14.36 23.66
N ALA A 369 -14.43 15.17 23.30
CA ALA A 369 -15.57 14.71 22.48
C ALA A 369 -15.13 14.23 21.09
N ALA A 370 -13.97 14.66 20.60
CA ALA A 370 -13.38 14.20 19.34
C ALA A 370 -13.31 12.66 19.23
N ILE A 371 -13.25 11.92 20.36
CA ILE A 371 -13.30 10.45 20.35
C ILE A 371 -14.55 9.90 19.63
N GLY A 372 -15.68 10.61 19.68
CA GLY A 372 -16.93 10.19 19.02
C GLY A 372 -16.90 10.23 17.49
N GLN A 373 -15.86 10.82 16.88
CA GLN A 373 -15.66 10.81 15.43
C GLN A 373 -15.24 9.41 14.94
N LEU A 374 -14.56 8.62 15.78
CA LEU A 374 -13.96 7.33 15.42
C LEU A 374 -15.01 6.20 15.36
N THR A 375 -16.07 6.34 14.56
CA THR A 375 -17.25 5.45 14.59
C THR A 375 -16.97 3.99 14.21
N GLU A 376 -15.83 3.71 13.57
CA GLU A 376 -15.37 2.37 13.22
C GLU A 376 -14.60 1.68 14.37
N LEU A 377 -14.41 2.36 15.51
CA LEU A 377 -13.62 1.87 16.62
C LEU A 377 -14.25 0.63 17.28
N GLN A 378 -13.49 -0.45 17.30
CA GLN A 378 -13.84 -1.74 17.91
C GLN A 378 -13.12 -1.96 19.24
N ILE A 379 -11.90 -1.43 19.38
CA ILE A 379 -11.09 -1.60 20.61
C ILE A 379 -10.66 -0.22 21.11
N LEU A 380 -10.98 0.09 22.37
CA LEU A 380 -10.50 1.30 23.06
C LEU A 380 -9.80 0.90 24.36
N SER A 381 -8.52 1.25 24.49
CA SER A 381 -7.75 1.08 25.71
C SER A 381 -7.13 2.40 26.14
N LEU A 382 -7.44 2.81 27.36
CA LEU A 382 -6.90 3.99 28.05
C LEU A 382 -5.95 3.58 29.20
N GLY A 383 -5.70 2.28 29.34
CA GLY A 383 -4.89 1.64 30.39
C GLY A 383 -5.24 0.16 30.47
N SER A 384 -4.38 -0.65 31.08
CA SER A 384 -4.66 -2.09 31.29
C SER A 384 -4.03 -2.65 32.56
N HIS A 385 -4.55 -3.79 33.02
CA HIS A 385 -4.04 -4.47 34.21
C HIS A 385 -2.57 -4.92 34.10
N ASP A 386 -2.03 -5.04 32.89
CA ASP A 386 -0.69 -5.58 32.64
C ASP A 386 0.39 -4.52 32.43
N GLU A 387 0.06 -3.23 32.42
CA GLU A 387 1.03 -2.13 32.20
C GLU A 387 2.21 -2.20 33.16
N LYS A 388 1.98 -2.57 34.43
CA LYS A 388 3.05 -2.68 35.45
C LYS A 388 3.85 -3.99 35.37
N VAL A 389 3.42 -4.96 34.56
CA VAL A 389 4.00 -6.32 34.52
C VAL A 389 4.35 -6.77 33.10
N GLY A 390 4.48 -5.81 32.17
CA GLY A 390 5.04 -6.04 30.84
C GLY A 390 4.39 -5.21 29.74
N GLY A 391 3.12 -4.81 29.87
CA GLY A 391 2.44 -3.96 28.90
C GLY A 391 2.39 -4.57 27.49
N GLY A 392 1.86 -5.80 27.38
CA GLY A 392 1.73 -6.58 26.15
C GLY A 392 0.31 -7.05 25.82
N LEU A 393 -0.71 -6.59 26.56
CA LEU A 393 -2.10 -7.01 26.35
C LEU A 393 -2.69 -6.54 25.01
N PHE A 394 -2.27 -5.38 24.51
CA PHE A 394 -2.74 -4.83 23.23
C PHE A 394 -1.63 -4.89 22.18
N GLY A 395 -2.01 -5.13 20.92
CA GLY A 395 -1.08 -5.21 19.79
C GLY A 395 -1.23 -6.48 18.97
N LYS A 396 -0.29 -6.73 18.06
CA LYS A 396 -0.41 -7.81 17.05
C LYS A 396 -0.55 -9.20 17.65
N GLN A 397 -0.03 -9.44 18.85
CA GLN A 397 -0.12 -10.72 19.58
C GLN A 397 -1.15 -10.71 20.72
N GLY A 398 -1.74 -9.54 21.03
CA GLY A 398 -2.70 -9.33 22.11
C GLY A 398 -4.14 -9.11 21.62
N ILE A 399 -4.83 -8.14 22.22
CA ILE A 399 -6.13 -7.62 21.81
C ILE A 399 -5.93 -6.70 20.59
N ALA A 400 -6.68 -6.99 19.53
CA ALA A 400 -6.72 -6.20 18.29
C ALA A 400 -8.10 -6.35 17.61
N PRO A 401 -8.48 -5.43 16.72
CA PRO A 401 -9.66 -5.60 15.86
C PRO A 401 -9.60 -6.90 15.04
N GLY A 402 -10.75 -7.51 14.75
CA GLY A 402 -10.84 -8.71 13.90
C GLY A 402 -10.25 -10.02 14.48
N MET A 403 -10.12 -10.13 15.80
CA MET A 403 -9.70 -11.38 16.45
C MET A 403 -10.67 -12.55 16.21
N SER A 404 -10.14 -13.77 16.14
CA SER A 404 -10.96 -14.98 16.24
C SER A 404 -11.54 -15.14 17.65
N GLU A 405 -12.66 -15.85 17.77
CA GLU A 405 -13.30 -16.13 19.07
C GLU A 405 -12.36 -16.88 20.04
N ASP A 406 -11.57 -17.84 19.55
CA ASP A 406 -10.58 -18.54 20.39
C ASP A 406 -9.53 -17.58 20.96
N ARG A 407 -9.07 -16.63 20.14
CA ARG A 407 -8.11 -15.62 20.57
C ARG A 407 -8.74 -14.63 21.53
N LYS A 408 -9.97 -14.17 21.26
CA LYS A 408 -10.75 -13.35 22.20
C LYS A 408 -10.87 -14.05 23.56
N GLN A 409 -11.22 -15.34 23.57
CA GLN A 409 -11.34 -16.12 24.81
C GLN A 409 -9.98 -16.32 25.51
N GLN A 410 -8.88 -16.42 24.77
CA GLN A 410 -7.54 -16.44 25.34
C GLN A 410 -7.20 -15.11 26.02
N MET A 411 -7.50 -13.98 25.38
CA MET A 411 -7.27 -12.63 25.94
C MET A 411 -8.14 -12.36 27.16
N ARG A 412 -9.41 -12.81 27.16
CA ARG A 412 -10.29 -12.78 28.35
C ARG A 412 -9.68 -13.44 29.57
N ARG A 413 -8.92 -14.52 29.37
CA ARG A 413 -8.22 -15.26 30.43
C ARG A 413 -6.83 -14.71 30.74
N HIS A 414 -6.42 -13.59 30.16
CA HIS A 414 -5.10 -13.02 30.41
C HIS A 414 -4.91 -12.67 31.89
N TYR A 415 -5.87 -11.97 32.50
CA TYR A 415 -5.87 -11.66 33.93
C TYR A 415 -5.79 -12.93 34.80
N GLU A 416 -6.63 -13.93 34.50
CA GLU A 416 -6.61 -15.23 35.20
C GLU A 416 -5.24 -15.90 35.09
N ASN A 417 -4.69 -16.01 33.88
CA ASN A 417 -3.40 -16.67 33.65
C ASN A 417 -2.23 -15.92 34.28
N MET A 418 -2.32 -14.60 34.40
CA MET A 418 -1.28 -13.74 34.95
C MET A 418 -1.30 -13.74 36.48
N PHE A 419 -2.45 -13.51 37.10
CA PHE A 419 -2.53 -13.26 38.55
C PHE A 419 -3.11 -14.41 39.37
N LEU A 420 -3.98 -15.25 38.77
CA LEU A 420 -4.76 -16.25 39.53
C LEU A 420 -4.21 -17.66 39.36
N LYS A 421 -3.88 -18.06 38.14
CA LYS A 421 -3.55 -19.44 37.78
C LYS A 421 -2.26 -19.90 38.44
N HIS A 422 -2.37 -20.94 39.25
CA HIS A 422 -1.27 -21.55 39.99
C HIS A 422 -1.35 -23.06 39.88
N ASP A 423 -0.22 -23.71 39.60
CA ASP A 423 -0.14 -25.16 39.69
C ASP A 423 0.01 -25.55 41.16
N LEU A 424 -1.05 -26.06 41.78
CA LEU A 424 -1.05 -26.47 43.20
C LEU A 424 0.05 -27.49 43.52
N ARG A 425 0.57 -28.21 42.52
CA ARG A 425 1.69 -29.14 42.69
C ARG A 425 3.02 -28.43 42.93
N ALA A 426 3.13 -27.15 42.59
CA ALA A 426 4.28 -26.31 42.91
C ALA A 426 4.42 -26.06 44.43
N ASP A 427 3.38 -26.35 45.22
CA ASP A 427 3.41 -26.24 46.69
C ASP A 427 3.83 -27.56 47.35
N LEU A 428 4.05 -28.64 46.58
CA LEU A 428 4.59 -29.90 47.09
C LEU A 428 6.06 -29.73 47.52
N SER A 429 6.59 -30.69 48.29
CA SER A 429 8.03 -30.71 48.61
C SER A 429 8.87 -30.84 47.34
N GLU A 430 10.08 -30.28 47.33
CA GLU A 430 10.99 -30.32 46.17
C GLU A 430 11.20 -31.74 45.65
N MET A 431 11.34 -32.72 46.57
CA MET A 431 11.45 -34.14 46.24
C MET A 431 10.25 -34.65 45.42
N LEU A 432 9.02 -34.31 45.82
CA LEU A 432 7.82 -34.74 45.09
C LEU A 432 7.71 -34.03 43.74
N GLN A 433 8.11 -32.76 43.68
CA GLN A 433 8.13 -32.03 42.42
C GLN A 433 9.10 -32.64 41.42
N GLU A 434 10.30 -33.03 41.88
CA GLU A 434 11.32 -33.68 41.07
C GLU A 434 10.85 -35.04 40.57
N LEU A 435 10.25 -35.86 41.44
CA LEU A 435 9.66 -37.14 41.05
C LEU A 435 8.58 -36.99 39.97
N ILE A 436 7.71 -35.98 40.09
CA ILE A 436 6.66 -35.71 39.09
C ILE A 436 7.26 -35.22 37.77
N ASN A 437 8.26 -34.34 37.82
CA ASN A 437 8.87 -33.76 36.63
C ASN A 437 9.71 -34.78 35.83
N ASN A 438 10.26 -35.79 36.50
CA ASN A 438 11.04 -36.86 35.90
C ASN A 438 10.18 -38.07 35.45
N ASP A 439 8.88 -38.09 35.74
CA ASP A 439 7.95 -39.11 35.26
C ASP A 439 7.39 -38.72 33.87
N PRO A 440 7.79 -39.40 32.78
CA PRO A 440 7.32 -39.07 31.42
C PRO A 440 5.81 -39.30 31.23
N ALA A 441 5.14 -40.03 32.12
CA ALA A 441 3.69 -40.19 32.11
C ALA A 441 2.96 -39.01 32.78
N LYS A 442 3.67 -38.07 33.41
CA LYS A 442 3.09 -36.90 34.08
C LYS A 442 3.43 -35.60 33.37
N LYS A 443 2.49 -34.66 33.42
CA LYS A 443 2.73 -33.28 32.98
C LYS A 443 3.69 -32.62 33.97
N GLN A 444 4.75 -32.01 33.45
CA GLN A 444 5.68 -31.21 34.26
C GLN A 444 4.94 -30.14 35.06
N ILE A 445 5.44 -29.87 36.26
CA ILE A 445 4.93 -28.85 37.17
C ILE A 445 5.43 -27.50 36.66
N GLN A 446 4.48 -26.59 36.44
CA GLN A 446 4.77 -25.25 35.96
C GLN A 446 5.08 -24.33 37.13
N LYS A 447 6.36 -24.04 37.37
CA LYS A 447 6.82 -23.04 38.34
C LYS A 447 6.78 -21.64 37.73
N LYS A 448 5.59 -21.13 37.39
CA LYS A 448 5.47 -19.72 37.01
C LYS A 448 5.45 -18.86 38.28
N ALA A 449 6.39 -17.93 38.38
CA ALA A 449 6.30 -16.85 39.36
C ALA A 449 5.10 -15.96 38.97
N ARG A 450 4.05 -15.97 39.80
CA ARG A 450 2.94 -15.04 39.65
C ARG A 450 3.39 -13.67 40.16
N PRO A 451 3.06 -12.56 39.45
CA PRO A 451 3.19 -11.24 40.04
C PRO A 451 2.41 -11.21 41.35
N THR A 452 3.08 -10.84 42.43
CA THR A 452 2.45 -10.66 43.74
C THR A 452 1.88 -9.25 43.86
N LEU A 453 1.07 -9.01 44.88
CA LEU A 453 0.58 -7.66 45.25
C LEU A 453 1.69 -6.60 45.38
N LYS A 454 2.91 -7.03 45.75
CA LYS A 454 4.08 -6.13 45.84
C LYS A 454 4.61 -5.74 44.46
N ASP A 455 4.45 -6.63 43.48
CA ASP A 455 4.89 -6.43 42.10
C ASP A 455 3.87 -5.60 41.31
N THR A 456 2.56 -5.71 41.63
CA THR A 456 1.50 -4.93 40.97
C THR A 456 1.28 -3.53 41.54
N GLN A 457 1.81 -3.23 42.73
CA GLN A 457 1.75 -1.92 43.38
C GLN A 457 0.35 -1.26 43.33
N ILE A 458 -0.66 -1.91 43.92
CA ILE A 458 -2.04 -1.38 43.97
C ILE A 458 -2.06 0.10 44.38
N GLY A 459 -2.81 0.92 43.64
CA GLY A 459 -2.93 2.37 43.86
C GLY A 459 -1.84 3.21 43.19
N VAL A 460 -0.84 2.60 42.55
CA VAL A 460 0.12 3.28 41.68
C VAL A 460 -0.48 3.44 40.29
N MET A 461 -0.52 4.68 39.82
CA MET A 461 -1.08 5.04 38.52
C MET A 461 -0.02 4.92 37.42
N THR A 462 -0.45 4.57 36.21
CA THR A 462 0.37 4.61 34.97
C THR A 462 0.01 5.81 34.12
N SER A 463 -1.20 6.33 34.30
CA SER A 463 -1.74 7.50 33.62
C SER A 463 -2.19 8.56 34.63
N ASN A 464 -2.45 9.76 34.14
CA ASN A 464 -3.14 10.82 34.86
C ASN A 464 -4.46 11.16 34.15
N LEU A 465 -5.19 10.12 33.74
CA LEU A 465 -6.51 10.25 33.13
C LEU A 465 -7.52 10.77 34.17
N THR A 466 -8.16 11.91 33.89
CA THR A 466 -9.08 12.60 34.80
C THR A 466 -10.55 12.34 34.49
N GLY A 467 -10.87 11.99 33.24
CA GLY A 467 -12.22 11.66 32.80
C GLY A 467 -12.29 11.28 31.33
N VAL A 468 -13.46 10.78 30.91
CA VAL A 468 -13.70 10.33 29.54
C VAL A 468 -15.00 10.92 29.01
N SER A 469 -14.95 11.49 27.81
CA SER A 469 -16.11 12.11 27.16
C SER A 469 -17.25 11.11 26.95
N ARG A 470 -18.48 11.60 27.12
CA ARG A 470 -19.71 10.86 26.79
C ARG A 470 -19.90 10.56 25.31
N ALA A 471 -19.10 11.19 24.44
CA ALA A 471 -19.09 10.91 23.00
C ALA A 471 -18.78 9.44 22.67
N VAL A 472 -18.27 8.64 23.62
CA VAL A 472 -18.12 7.19 23.50
C VAL A 472 -19.44 6.46 23.19
N MET A 473 -20.61 7.00 23.57
CA MET A 473 -21.91 6.44 23.18
C MET A 473 -22.14 6.40 21.66
N ARG A 474 -21.35 7.16 20.88
CA ARG A 474 -21.40 7.18 19.42
C ARG A 474 -20.64 6.02 18.76
N LEU A 475 -19.84 5.30 19.54
CA LEU A 475 -18.96 4.22 19.06
C LEU A 475 -19.68 2.87 19.09
N THR A 476 -20.76 2.74 18.32
CA THR A 476 -21.66 1.57 18.39
C THR A 476 -21.01 0.25 17.98
N LYS A 477 -19.87 0.29 17.29
CA LYS A 477 -19.04 -0.87 16.91
C LYS A 477 -18.02 -1.28 17.97
N LEU A 478 -17.97 -0.58 19.11
CA LEU A 478 -17.00 -0.85 20.17
C LEU A 478 -17.28 -2.22 20.81
N GLN A 479 -16.25 -3.06 20.86
CA GLN A 479 -16.31 -4.41 21.39
C GLN A 479 -15.65 -4.55 22.74
N GLN A 480 -14.55 -3.80 22.95
CA GLN A 480 -13.75 -3.89 24.16
C GLN A 480 -13.30 -2.51 24.63
N LEU A 481 -13.51 -2.23 25.92
CA LEU A 481 -13.20 -0.97 26.57
C LEU A 481 -12.38 -1.20 27.84
N TYR A 482 -11.16 -0.68 27.86
CA TYR A 482 -10.24 -0.85 28.99
C TYR A 482 -9.83 0.50 29.56
N ILE A 483 -10.05 0.69 30.86
CA ILE A 483 -9.62 1.84 31.64
C ILE A 483 -8.92 1.28 32.87
N ALA A 484 -7.66 1.67 33.08
CA ALA A 484 -6.92 1.16 34.21
C ALA A 484 -5.90 2.15 34.76
N ASN A 485 -5.52 1.93 36.02
CA ASN A 485 -4.41 2.61 36.69
C ASN A 485 -4.50 4.15 36.54
N ALA A 486 -5.72 4.68 36.66
CA ALA A 486 -6.05 6.08 36.45
C ALA A 486 -6.62 6.72 37.74
N PRO A 487 -6.34 8.01 38.01
CA PRO A 487 -6.95 8.77 39.10
C PRO A 487 -8.36 9.30 38.78
N ILE A 488 -9.06 8.69 37.83
CA ILE A 488 -10.44 9.05 37.45
C ILE A 488 -11.38 8.91 38.65
N VAL A 489 -12.28 9.89 38.82
CA VAL A 489 -13.17 9.98 39.99
C VAL A 489 -14.57 9.47 39.64
N CYS A 490 -15.13 8.64 40.52
CA CYS A 490 -16.55 8.26 40.48
C CYS A 490 -17.07 8.12 41.92
N ASN A 491 -17.98 9.00 42.32
CA ASN A 491 -18.67 9.01 43.60
C ASN A 491 -20.06 9.64 43.45
N ASP A 492 -20.80 9.84 44.54
CA ASP A 492 -22.17 10.35 44.48
C ASP A 492 -22.29 11.80 43.97
N ALA A 493 -21.21 12.57 44.00
CA ALA A 493 -21.20 13.96 43.54
C ALA A 493 -20.64 14.13 42.12
N VAL A 494 -19.71 13.26 41.72
CA VAL A 494 -18.96 13.36 40.46
C VAL A 494 -18.81 11.98 39.86
N ASP A 495 -19.24 11.83 38.61
CA ASP A 495 -18.93 10.65 37.78
C ASP A 495 -18.21 11.13 36.52
N ASN A 496 -16.91 10.89 36.42
CA ASN A 496 -16.10 11.30 35.27
C ASN A 496 -16.06 10.24 34.15
N PHE A 497 -16.88 9.18 34.24
CA PHE A 497 -17.03 8.17 33.20
C PHE A 497 -18.20 8.54 32.28
N PHE A 498 -17.89 9.10 31.11
CA PHE A 498 -18.85 9.26 30.02
C PHE A 498 -20.10 10.09 30.35
N THR A 499 -19.99 11.07 31.25
CA THR A 499 -21.11 11.94 31.64
C THR A 499 -21.03 13.33 31.01
N SER A 500 -19.81 13.83 30.77
CA SER A 500 -19.54 15.17 30.25
C SER A 500 -19.03 15.10 28.82
N TRP A 501 -19.32 16.11 27.99
CA TRP A 501 -18.79 16.18 26.62
C TRP A 501 -17.30 16.53 26.60
N GLU A 502 -16.90 17.46 27.45
CA GLU A 502 -15.53 17.98 27.54
C GLU A 502 -15.17 18.25 29.00
N GLU A 503 -13.87 18.40 29.26
CA GLU A 503 -13.39 18.84 30.56
C GLU A 503 -13.94 20.24 30.89
N ASN A 504 -14.42 20.43 32.13
CA ASN A 504 -14.94 21.70 32.65
C ASN A 504 -16.09 22.32 31.82
N GLY A 505 -16.81 21.52 31.03
CA GLY A 505 -17.93 22.01 30.21
C GLY A 505 -17.49 22.88 29.02
N ALA A 506 -16.27 22.67 28.51
CA ALA A 506 -15.83 23.31 27.27
C ALA A 506 -16.74 22.92 26.09
N ASP A 507 -16.82 23.80 25.09
CA ASP A 507 -17.78 23.69 23.99
C ASP A 507 -17.02 23.48 22.67
N SER A 508 -16.85 22.21 22.27
CA SER A 508 -16.21 21.81 21.01
C SER A 508 -17.24 21.65 19.88
N GLU A 509 -16.80 21.71 18.62
CA GLU A 509 -17.69 21.46 17.48
C GLU A 509 -18.29 20.05 17.51
N TYR A 510 -17.51 19.07 17.97
CA TYR A 510 -17.96 17.71 18.24
C TYR A 510 -19.06 17.68 19.31
N ALA A 511 -18.84 18.32 20.46
CA ALA A 511 -19.84 18.37 21.54
C ALA A 511 -21.18 18.96 21.06
N LYS A 512 -21.15 20.01 20.24
CA LYS A 512 -22.37 20.60 19.65
C LYS A 512 -23.10 19.64 18.73
N ALA A 513 -22.37 19.02 17.80
CA ALA A 513 -22.93 18.08 16.85
C ALA A 513 -23.56 16.88 17.58
N TYR A 514 -22.85 16.32 18.56
CA TYR A 514 -23.29 15.12 19.27
C TYR A 514 -24.38 15.40 20.30
N SER A 515 -24.43 16.60 20.88
CA SER A 515 -25.57 17.04 21.70
C SER A 515 -26.87 17.07 20.90
N GLN A 516 -26.79 17.45 19.62
CA GLN A 516 -27.96 17.38 18.74
C GLN A 516 -28.35 15.94 18.42
N GLU A 517 -27.38 15.07 18.11
CA GLU A 517 -27.64 13.63 17.89
C GLU A 517 -28.27 12.97 19.12
N GLU A 518 -27.80 13.30 20.32
CA GLU A 518 -28.38 12.83 21.59
C GLU A 518 -29.83 13.34 21.77
N ALA A 519 -30.08 14.63 21.52
CA ALA A 519 -31.44 15.20 21.61
C ALA A 519 -32.42 14.56 20.62
N GLU A 520 -31.91 14.03 19.50
CA GLU A 520 -32.66 13.24 18.51
C GLU A 520 -32.82 11.76 18.90
N GLY A 521 -32.28 11.34 20.05
CA GLY A 521 -32.37 9.97 20.57
C GLY A 521 -31.41 8.99 19.91
N LYS A 522 -30.36 9.47 19.22
CA LYS A 522 -29.40 8.62 18.48
C LYS A 522 -28.27 8.06 19.34
N LEU A 523 -27.95 8.71 20.46
CA LEU A 523 -26.87 8.31 21.36
C LEU A 523 -27.45 7.69 22.62
N SER A 524 -27.16 6.40 22.85
CA SER A 524 -27.60 5.65 24.02
C SER A 524 -26.70 4.43 24.23
N TRP A 525 -26.47 4.04 25.49
CA TRP A 525 -25.74 2.82 25.84
C TRP A 525 -26.42 1.55 25.32
N SER A 526 -27.74 1.57 25.14
CA SER A 526 -28.49 0.46 24.53
C SER A 526 -28.10 0.18 23.08
N ASN A 527 -27.43 1.12 22.40
CA ASN A 527 -26.91 0.92 21.05
C ASN A 527 -25.56 0.19 21.03
N MET A 528 -24.92 -0.04 22.18
CA MET A 528 -23.60 -0.68 22.30
C MET A 528 -23.73 -2.21 22.33
N THR A 529 -24.32 -2.79 21.29
CA THR A 529 -24.62 -4.24 21.23
C THR A 529 -23.39 -5.12 21.07
N ASP A 530 -22.28 -4.55 20.59
CA ASP A 530 -21.04 -5.29 20.36
C ASP A 530 -20.09 -5.23 21.57
N LEU A 531 -20.36 -4.35 22.55
CA LEU A 531 -19.49 -4.09 23.71
C LEU A 531 -19.62 -5.20 24.75
N THR A 532 -18.78 -6.22 24.61
CA THR A 532 -18.83 -7.42 25.45
C THR A 532 -17.79 -7.46 26.57
N ASP A 533 -16.70 -6.68 26.47
CA ASP A 533 -15.57 -6.78 27.40
C ASP A 533 -15.22 -5.42 27.97
N ILE A 534 -15.28 -5.29 29.29
CA ILE A 534 -14.98 -4.05 30.00
C ILE A 534 -14.01 -4.29 31.14
N GLU A 535 -13.00 -3.43 31.22
CA GLU A 535 -12.08 -3.34 32.33
C GLU A 535 -12.08 -1.93 32.93
N VAL A 536 -12.29 -1.86 34.24
CA VAL A 536 -12.09 -0.68 35.08
C VAL A 536 -11.19 -1.13 36.24
N TYR A 537 -9.88 -1.15 36.01
CA TYR A 537 -8.91 -1.81 36.90
C TYR A 537 -8.04 -0.81 37.68
N ASN A 538 -7.88 -1.00 39.00
CA ASN A 538 -6.96 -0.22 39.83
C ASN A 538 -7.18 1.31 39.75
N CYS A 539 -8.44 1.76 39.74
CA CYS A 539 -8.81 3.17 39.77
C CYS A 539 -9.15 3.57 41.22
N LYS A 540 -8.15 4.04 41.97
CA LYS A 540 -8.27 4.23 43.44
C LYS A 540 -9.27 5.28 43.90
N ASN A 541 -9.66 6.20 43.02
CA ASN A 541 -10.58 7.31 43.31
C ASN A 541 -12.05 6.95 42.98
N LEU A 542 -12.33 5.68 42.69
CA LEU A 542 -13.69 5.16 42.60
C LEU A 542 -14.19 4.87 44.01
N GLU A 543 -15.30 5.47 44.38
CA GLU A 543 -16.05 5.17 45.60
C GLU A 543 -17.25 4.25 45.32
N LYS A 544 -17.67 4.14 44.05
CA LYS A 544 -18.73 3.28 43.51
C LYS A 544 -18.41 2.87 42.06
N LEU A 545 -19.12 1.87 41.54
CA LEU A 545 -19.05 1.51 40.12
C LEU A 545 -19.73 2.59 39.23
N PRO A 546 -19.14 2.95 38.07
CA PRO A 546 -19.70 3.93 37.14
C PRO A 546 -21.08 3.55 36.61
N ALA A 547 -21.95 4.56 36.41
CA ALA A 547 -23.35 4.33 36.08
C ALA A 547 -23.56 3.66 34.70
N PHE A 548 -22.70 3.93 33.73
CA PHE A 548 -22.84 3.37 32.38
C PHE A 548 -22.84 1.84 32.34
N LEU A 549 -22.21 1.18 33.33
CA LEU A 549 -22.11 -0.28 33.38
C LEU A 549 -23.48 -0.96 33.47
N TYR A 550 -24.48 -0.28 34.03
CA TYR A 550 -25.83 -0.81 34.23
C TYR A 550 -26.72 -0.67 32.98
N ASP A 551 -26.30 0.11 31.97
CA ASP A 551 -27.10 0.39 30.77
C ASP A 551 -26.65 -0.44 29.54
N LEU A 552 -25.76 -1.41 29.73
CA LEU A 552 -25.12 -2.15 28.65
C LEU A 552 -25.88 -3.43 28.28
N PRO A 553 -26.23 -3.64 27.00
CA PRO A 553 -27.10 -4.74 26.61
C PRO A 553 -26.42 -6.11 26.53
N GLU A 554 -25.11 -6.18 26.28
CA GLU A 554 -24.41 -7.42 25.91
C GLU A 554 -23.08 -7.62 26.65
N ILE A 555 -22.90 -7.02 27.84
CA ILE A 555 -21.69 -7.19 28.65
C ILE A 555 -21.46 -8.67 29.04
N GLN A 556 -20.25 -9.20 28.82
CA GLN A 556 -19.89 -10.59 29.11
C GLN A 556 -18.69 -10.71 30.04
N LEU A 557 -17.66 -9.90 29.86
CA LEU A 557 -16.51 -9.82 30.76
C LEU A 557 -16.51 -8.47 31.47
N LEU A 558 -16.43 -8.51 32.80
CA LEU A 558 -16.21 -7.33 33.62
C LEU A 558 -15.02 -7.54 34.55
N ASN A 559 -14.00 -6.71 34.42
CA ASN A 559 -12.88 -6.66 35.35
C ASN A 559 -12.90 -5.35 36.14
N ILE A 560 -13.19 -5.46 37.44
CA ILE A 560 -13.23 -4.36 38.42
C ILE A 560 -12.27 -4.60 39.58
N ALA A 561 -11.20 -5.37 39.34
CA ALA A 561 -10.22 -5.68 40.38
C ALA A 561 -9.41 -4.45 40.82
N CYS A 562 -8.91 -4.48 42.06
CA CYS A 562 -8.04 -3.45 42.64
C CYS A 562 -8.66 -2.05 42.81
N ASN A 563 -9.99 -1.91 42.78
CA ASN A 563 -10.68 -0.63 43.01
C ASN A 563 -10.91 -0.40 44.51
N THR A 564 -9.82 -0.29 45.26
CA THR A 564 -9.85 -0.25 46.74
C THR A 564 -10.47 1.01 47.34
N GLY A 565 -10.85 2.01 46.53
CA GLY A 565 -11.61 3.17 46.99
C GLY A 565 -13.08 2.83 47.27
N ILE A 566 -13.62 1.78 46.63
CA ILE A 566 -15.00 1.34 46.82
C ILE A 566 -15.10 0.61 48.15
N LYS A 567 -15.97 1.07 49.04
CA LYS A 567 -16.19 0.43 50.34
C LYS A 567 -16.88 -0.92 50.16
N GLY A 568 -16.70 -1.84 51.12
CA GLY A 568 -17.27 -3.19 51.04
C GLY A 568 -18.79 -3.22 50.85
N ASP A 569 -19.51 -2.44 51.65
CA ASP A 569 -20.97 -2.30 51.52
C ASP A 569 -21.38 -1.73 50.16
N GLN A 570 -20.69 -0.69 49.67
CA GLN A 570 -20.97 -0.11 48.36
C GLN A 570 -20.69 -1.10 47.22
N LEU A 571 -19.58 -1.84 47.29
CA LEU A 571 -19.26 -2.84 46.28
C LEU A 571 -20.28 -3.98 46.27
N LYS A 572 -20.80 -4.36 47.43
CA LYS A 572 -21.88 -5.33 47.55
C LYS A 572 -23.17 -4.79 46.94
N GLU A 573 -23.52 -3.53 47.17
CA GLU A 573 -24.67 -2.87 46.55
C GLU A 573 -24.53 -2.82 45.03
N ASP A 574 -23.38 -2.37 44.52
CA ASP A 574 -23.08 -2.27 43.10
C ASP A 574 -23.15 -3.65 42.41
N TRP A 575 -22.57 -4.68 43.02
CA TRP A 575 -22.67 -6.06 42.51
C TRP A 575 -24.11 -6.57 42.56
N THR A 576 -24.84 -6.28 43.63
CA THR A 576 -26.27 -6.66 43.74
C THR A 576 -27.10 -5.97 42.65
N ALA A 577 -26.81 -4.71 42.34
CA ALA A 577 -27.47 -3.97 41.27
C ALA A 577 -27.17 -4.60 39.90
N LEU A 578 -25.90 -4.88 39.59
CA LEU A 578 -25.52 -5.60 38.35
C LEU A 578 -26.22 -6.95 38.23
N ALA A 579 -26.34 -7.72 39.32
CA ALA A 579 -26.95 -9.05 39.28
C ALA A 579 -28.48 -9.01 39.12
N ASN A 580 -29.14 -7.98 39.66
CA ASN A 580 -30.60 -7.83 39.60
C ASN A 580 -31.08 -7.10 38.34
N ASP A 581 -30.20 -6.38 37.67
CA ASP A 581 -30.49 -5.71 36.43
C ASP A 581 -30.82 -6.75 35.33
N PRO A 582 -31.95 -6.57 34.60
CA PRO A 582 -32.44 -7.58 33.66
C PRO A 582 -31.59 -7.71 32.40
N ASP A 583 -30.80 -6.68 32.07
CA ASP A 583 -29.98 -6.64 30.86
C ASP A 583 -28.59 -7.19 31.17
N THR A 584 -27.90 -6.62 32.15
CA THR A 584 -26.50 -6.96 32.48
C THR A 584 -26.36 -8.27 33.26
N GLY A 585 -27.21 -8.50 34.26
CA GLY A 585 -27.16 -9.65 35.17
C GLY A 585 -27.07 -11.02 34.48
N PRO A 586 -27.98 -11.36 33.53
CA PRO A 586 -27.94 -12.66 32.85
C PRO A 586 -26.85 -12.79 31.78
N LYS A 587 -26.14 -11.70 31.44
CA LYS A 587 -25.16 -11.66 30.34
C LYS A 587 -23.72 -11.80 30.81
N ILE A 588 -23.39 -11.36 32.03
CA ILE A 588 -22.04 -11.48 32.60
C ILE A 588 -21.64 -12.97 32.71
N GLN A 589 -20.51 -13.32 32.08
CA GLN A 589 -19.91 -14.65 32.07
C GLN A 589 -18.61 -14.72 32.87
N ILE A 590 -17.83 -13.64 32.89
CA ILE A 590 -16.54 -13.55 33.58
C ILE A 590 -16.54 -12.28 34.43
N LEU A 591 -16.36 -12.45 35.74
CA LEU A 591 -16.23 -11.35 36.69
C LEU A 591 -14.89 -11.46 37.43
N TYR A 592 -14.00 -10.51 37.18
CA TYR A 592 -12.78 -10.33 37.96
C TYR A 592 -12.99 -9.18 38.94
N MET A 593 -13.08 -9.50 40.23
CA MET A 593 -13.30 -8.51 41.30
C MET A 593 -12.35 -8.70 42.48
N GLY A 594 -11.20 -9.34 42.24
CA GLY A 594 -10.18 -9.58 43.25
C GLY A 594 -9.56 -8.29 43.80
N TYR A 595 -8.95 -8.38 44.99
CA TYR A 595 -8.26 -7.25 45.64
C TYR A 595 -9.14 -6.00 45.83
N ASN A 596 -10.41 -6.22 46.14
CA ASN A 596 -11.36 -5.20 46.58
C ASN A 596 -11.72 -5.40 48.07
N ASN A 597 -12.65 -4.59 48.58
CA ASN A 597 -13.04 -4.55 49.98
C ASN A 597 -14.34 -5.31 50.29
N LEU A 598 -14.80 -6.24 49.44
CA LEU A 598 -16.06 -6.95 49.68
C LEU A 598 -16.03 -7.71 51.01
N GLU A 599 -17.01 -7.46 51.88
CA GLU A 599 -17.15 -8.05 53.22
C GLU A 599 -18.17 -9.20 53.30
#